data_AF-A0A1L6MY36-F1
#
_entry.id   AF-A0A1L6MY36-F1
#
_cell.length_a   1.000
_cell.length_b   1.000
_cell.length_c   1.000
_cell.angle_alpha   90.00
_cell.angle_beta   90.00
_cell.angle_gamma   90.00
#
_symmetry.space_group_name_H-M   'P 1'
#
loop_
_entity.id
_entity.type
_entity.pdbx_description
1 polymer ?
#
loop_
_entity_poly.entity_id
_entity_poly.type
_entity_poly.pdbx_seq_one_letter_code
_entity_poly.pdbx_strand_id
1 'polypeptide(L)'
;MSSLNKTSNQTDSTSPEESSDDDHPPEFSHDHLKGLLEALVFASSQPLTTTELTKIAPASSKQIKDILTELKQESQSRGVQLREINGGWIWCTHPAFGSFVRKVSNQKPTQLTRAQLESLAIVAYRQPITRPEIDEIRGVDSGPMLKILLKHDLIRILGKKEEPGRPLLYGTTSYFLTLFGLNSLEDLPSLHEYTQLEGDLF
;
A
#
# COMPACT_ATOMS: atom_id res chain seq x y z
N MET A 1 22.95 -9.00 88.44
CA MET A 1 22.24 -8.09 87.53
C MET A 1 22.14 -8.79 86.17
N SER A 2 20.90 -8.98 85.67
CA SER A 2 20.47 -9.30 84.29
C SER A 2 21.31 -10.30 83.46
N SER A 3 20.80 -11.40 82.91
CA SER A 3 19.55 -11.52 82.15
C SER A 3 19.09 -12.98 82.00
N LEU A 4 17.76 -13.12 81.89
CA LEU A 4 16.96 -14.26 81.45
C LEU A 4 17.36 -14.70 80.01
N ASN A 5 17.56 -15.97 79.69
CA ASN A 5 16.61 -17.10 79.48
C ASN A 5 16.27 -17.31 77.99
N LYS A 6 16.65 -18.49 77.45
CA LYS A 6 15.98 -19.33 76.42
C LYS A 6 15.71 -18.72 75.02
N THR A 7 15.61 -19.41 73.89
CA THR A 7 15.83 -20.79 73.40
C THR A 7 15.42 -20.73 71.91
N SER A 8 16.00 -21.62 71.09
CA SER A 8 15.55 -22.01 69.74
C SER A 8 15.89 -21.07 68.58
N ASN A 9 16.96 -21.42 67.85
CA ASN A 9 17.08 -21.07 66.44
C ASN A 9 16.59 -22.28 65.63
N GLN A 10 15.47 -22.09 64.94
CA GLN A 10 14.82 -23.06 64.07
C GLN A 10 15.03 -22.58 62.62
N THR A 11 15.70 -23.43 61.83
CA THR A 11 15.55 -23.59 60.38
C THR A 11 15.29 -22.34 59.54
N ASP A 12 16.30 -21.86 58.83
CA ASP A 12 16.10 -21.06 57.62
C ASP A 12 16.63 -21.86 56.43
N SER A 13 15.71 -22.61 55.83
CA SER A 13 15.92 -23.37 54.59
C SER A 13 15.65 -22.44 53.42
N THR A 14 16.72 -22.14 52.70
CA THR A 14 16.78 -21.47 51.41
C THR A 14 15.79 -22.07 50.41
N SER A 15 14.93 -21.23 49.84
CA SER A 15 14.32 -21.43 48.52
C SER A 15 14.35 -20.11 47.75
N PRO A 16 14.48 -20.16 46.41
CA PRO A 16 15.04 -19.09 45.60
C PRO A 16 13.99 -18.07 45.19
N GLU A 17 14.47 -16.84 44.96
CA GLU A 17 13.76 -15.75 44.30
C GLU A 17 13.09 -16.23 43.00
N GLU A 18 11.76 -16.21 42.98
CA GLU A 18 10.99 -16.23 41.73
C GLU A 18 11.21 -14.87 41.05
N SER A 19 12.12 -14.83 40.08
CA SER A 19 12.17 -13.79 39.06
C SER A 19 10.94 -13.94 38.18
N SER A 20 9.91 -13.14 38.43
CA SER A 20 8.81 -12.93 37.49
C SER A 20 9.37 -12.17 36.28
N ASP A 21 9.78 -12.92 35.26
CA ASP A 21 9.88 -12.43 33.89
C ASP A 21 8.47 -12.00 33.47
N ASP A 22 8.13 -10.74 33.73
CA ASP A 22 6.99 -10.06 33.12
C ASP A 22 7.29 -9.90 31.61
N ASP A 23 7.04 -10.96 30.85
CA ASP A 23 7.01 -10.98 29.38
C ASP A 23 5.71 -10.30 28.88
N HIS A 24 5.42 -9.11 29.40
CA HIS A 24 4.44 -8.22 28.83
C HIS A 24 5.15 -7.37 27.78
N PRO A 25 4.82 -7.50 26.48
CA PRO A 25 5.36 -6.59 25.47
C PRO A 25 5.04 -5.16 25.91
N PRO A 26 5.97 -4.21 25.78
CA PRO A 26 5.74 -2.84 26.22
C PRO A 26 4.46 -2.35 25.55
N GLU A 27 3.44 -2.01 26.36
CA GLU A 27 2.24 -1.34 25.85
C GLU A 27 2.72 -0.02 25.23
N PHE A 28 2.80 0.03 23.91
CA PHE A 28 3.16 1.25 23.21
C PHE A 28 2.11 2.31 23.55
N SER A 29 2.55 3.46 24.07
CA SER A 29 1.67 4.62 24.14
C SER A 29 1.18 4.96 22.74
N HIS A 30 -0.02 5.55 22.64
CA HIS A 30 -0.63 5.94 21.37
C HIS A 30 0.35 6.73 20.48
N ASP A 31 1.03 7.72 21.06
CA ASP A 31 2.00 8.57 20.36
C ASP A 31 3.24 7.79 19.89
N HIS A 32 3.71 6.82 20.68
CA HIS A 32 4.84 5.98 20.29
C HIS A 32 4.45 5.09 19.11
N LEU A 33 3.28 4.44 19.18
CA LEU A 33 2.77 3.61 18.09
C LEU A 33 2.54 4.44 16.81
N LYS A 34 2.01 5.66 16.94
CA LYS A 34 1.83 6.59 15.83
C LYS A 34 3.16 6.96 15.17
N GLY A 35 4.17 7.32 15.97
CA GLY A 35 5.52 7.59 15.46
C GLY A 35 6.15 6.37 14.79
N LEU A 36 5.94 5.17 15.34
CA LEU A 36 6.41 3.92 14.73
C LEU A 36 5.75 3.66 13.37
N LEU A 37 4.42 3.77 13.28
CA LEU A 37 3.69 3.56 12.03
C LEU A 37 4.06 4.60 10.97
N GLU A 38 4.21 5.87 11.35
CA GLU A 38 4.71 6.92 10.46
C GLU A 38 6.08 6.55 9.90
N ALA A 39 7.01 6.12 10.75
CA ALA A 39 8.36 5.74 10.35
C ALA A 39 8.37 4.50 9.42
N LEU A 40 7.58 3.47 9.73
CA LEU A 40 7.46 2.25 8.92
C LEU A 40 6.94 2.57 7.52
N VAL A 41 5.87 3.36 7.42
CA VAL A 41 5.29 3.74 6.13
C VAL A 41 6.24 4.66 5.36
N PHE A 42 6.97 5.55 6.05
CA PHE A 42 7.95 6.45 5.42
C PHE A 42 9.16 5.72 4.85
N ALA A 43 9.64 4.70 5.56
CA ALA A 43 10.76 3.89 5.11
C ALA A 43 10.42 2.96 3.92
N SER A 44 9.13 2.69 3.69
CA SER A 44 8.69 1.78 2.63
C SER A 44 8.65 2.46 1.26
N SER A 45 9.12 1.74 0.23
CA SER A 45 9.00 2.16 -1.18
C SER A 45 7.70 1.71 -1.84
N GLN A 46 6.89 0.88 -1.17
CA GLN A 46 5.61 0.36 -1.64
C GLN A 46 4.53 0.55 -0.56
N PRO A 47 3.24 0.63 -0.93
CA PRO A 47 2.16 0.68 0.05
C PRO A 47 2.21 -0.51 1.01
N LEU A 48 2.15 -0.24 2.32
CA LEU A 48 2.10 -1.27 3.36
C LEU A 48 0.67 -1.54 3.79
N THR A 49 0.22 -2.78 3.65
CA THR A 49 -1.10 -3.18 4.13
C THR A 49 -1.16 -3.17 5.66
N THR A 50 -2.35 -2.97 6.23
CA THR A 50 -2.54 -3.11 7.68
C THR A 50 -2.07 -4.48 8.19
N THR A 51 -2.27 -5.54 7.40
CA THR A 51 -1.85 -6.91 7.73
C THR A 51 -0.33 -7.03 7.81
N GLU A 52 0.42 -6.33 6.96
CA GLU A 52 1.88 -6.29 7.06
C GLU A 52 2.34 -5.50 8.28
N LEU A 53 1.70 -4.36 8.56
CA LEU A 53 2.01 -3.54 9.72
C LEU A 53 1.75 -4.27 11.04
N THR A 54 0.68 -5.06 11.15
CA THR A 54 0.41 -5.89 12.35
C THR A 54 1.47 -6.94 12.63
N LYS A 55 2.30 -7.33 11.65
CA LYS A 55 3.39 -8.29 11.86
C LYS A 55 4.63 -7.64 12.47
N ILE A 56 4.72 -6.31 12.39
CA ILE A 56 5.91 -5.54 12.76
C ILE A 56 5.62 -4.71 14.02
N ALA A 57 4.49 -4.01 14.03
CA ALA A 57 4.03 -3.25 15.18
C ALA A 57 3.18 -4.14 16.10
N PRO A 58 3.50 -4.24 17.39
CA PRO A 58 2.76 -5.06 18.36
C PRO A 58 1.46 -4.35 18.77
N ALA A 59 0.52 -4.26 17.83
CA ALA A 59 -0.79 -3.64 18.00
C ALA A 59 -1.85 -4.36 17.18
N SER A 60 -3.11 -4.26 17.59
CA SER A 60 -4.21 -4.86 16.84
C SER A 60 -4.41 -4.16 15.49
N SER A 61 -4.97 -4.90 14.51
CA SER A 61 -5.33 -4.35 13.20
C SER A 61 -6.23 -3.12 13.31
N LYS A 62 -7.14 -3.10 14.29
CA LYS A 62 -8.02 -1.96 14.56
C LYS A 62 -7.23 -0.73 15.01
N GLN A 63 -6.39 -0.87 16.04
CA GLN A 63 -5.55 0.25 16.54
C GLN A 63 -4.68 0.84 15.43
N ILE A 64 -4.06 -0.01 14.60
CA ILE A 64 -3.24 0.44 13.47
C ILE A 64 -4.08 1.24 12.47
N LYS A 65 -5.27 0.76 12.09
CA LYS A 65 -6.17 1.49 11.18
C LYS A 65 -6.62 2.82 11.74
N ASP A 66 -6.96 2.86 13.02
CA ASP A 66 -7.42 4.09 13.68
C ASP A 66 -6.31 5.15 13.65
N ILE A 67 -5.07 4.77 14.00
CA ILE A 67 -3.90 5.67 13.98
C ILE A 67 -3.52 6.10 12.56
N LEU A 68 -3.56 5.21 11.57
CA LEU A 68 -3.28 5.58 10.18
C LEU A 68 -4.35 6.52 9.61
N THR A 69 -5.61 6.36 10.03
CA THR A 69 -6.69 7.28 9.66
C THR A 69 -6.46 8.66 10.27
N GLU A 70 -6.03 8.72 11.53
CA GLU A 70 -5.63 9.97 12.20
C GLU A 70 -4.47 10.65 11.46
N LEU A 71 -3.37 9.93 11.18
CA LEU A 71 -2.22 10.45 10.42
C LEU A 71 -2.63 10.96 9.03
N LYS A 72 -3.54 10.27 8.35
CA LYS A 72 -4.11 10.71 7.07
C LYS A 72 -4.84 12.04 7.20
N GLN A 73 -5.65 12.22 8.25
CA GLN A 73 -6.37 13.48 8.48
C GLN A 73 -5.40 14.63 8.80
N GLU A 74 -4.44 14.41 9.69
CA GLU A 74 -3.46 15.43 10.10
C GLU A 74 -2.51 15.88 8.98
N SER A 75 -2.27 14.99 8.02
CA SER A 75 -1.40 15.26 6.89
C SER A 75 -2.11 15.90 5.70
N GLN A 76 -3.44 16.00 5.68
CA GLN A 76 -4.19 16.55 4.52
C GLN A 76 -3.74 17.96 4.12
N SER A 77 -3.44 18.83 5.09
CA SER A 77 -3.00 20.22 4.84
C SER A 77 -1.50 20.36 4.59
N ARG A 78 -0.74 19.26 4.65
CA ARG A 78 0.73 19.25 4.56
C ARG A 78 1.19 18.97 3.12
N GLY A 79 2.45 19.31 2.84
CA GLY A 79 3.09 19.01 1.55
C GLY A 79 3.37 17.52 1.32
N VAL A 80 3.29 16.69 2.37
CA VAL A 80 3.37 15.23 2.32
C VAL A 80 2.12 14.69 3.01
N GLN A 81 1.42 13.78 2.34
CA GLN A 81 0.11 13.25 2.71
C GLN A 81 0.18 11.74 2.81
N LEU A 82 -0.43 11.17 3.84
CA LEU A 82 -0.62 9.73 3.93
C LEU A 82 -1.82 9.35 3.05
N ARG A 83 -1.62 8.41 2.12
CA ARG A 83 -2.69 7.91 1.24
C ARG A 83 -2.85 6.41 1.40
N GLU A 84 -4.08 5.97 1.15
CA GLU A 84 -4.42 4.56 1.02
C GLU A 84 -4.50 4.24 -0.47
N ILE A 85 -3.62 3.36 -0.94
CA ILE A 85 -3.43 2.99 -2.34
C ILE A 85 -3.18 1.47 -2.41
N ASN A 86 -3.83 0.78 -3.34
CA ASN A 86 -3.75 -0.66 -3.54
C ASN A 86 -3.98 -1.46 -2.22
N GLY A 87 -4.89 -0.97 -1.36
CA GLY A 87 -5.21 -1.57 -0.07
C GLY A 87 -4.11 -1.42 1.01
N GLY A 88 -3.10 -0.58 0.76
CA GLY A 88 -2.02 -0.28 1.69
C GLY A 88 -1.82 1.21 1.89
N TRP A 89 -0.96 1.56 2.83
CA TRP A 89 -0.68 2.94 3.24
C TRP A 89 0.69 3.38 2.74
N ILE A 90 0.76 4.59 2.17
CA ILE A 90 2.00 5.16 1.62
C ILE A 90 2.02 6.68 1.78
N TRP A 91 3.20 7.23 2.08
CA TRP A 91 3.42 8.68 2.04
C TRP A 91 3.61 9.16 0.60
N CYS A 92 2.86 10.18 0.23
CA CYS A 92 2.92 10.81 -1.09
C CYS A 92 3.10 12.32 -0.95
N THR A 93 3.77 12.96 -1.91
CA THR A 93 3.76 14.43 -1.97
C THR A 93 2.39 14.94 -2.38
N HIS A 94 1.97 16.08 -1.82
CA HIS A 94 0.71 16.74 -2.17
C HIS A 94 0.68 17.06 -3.68
N PRO A 95 -0.41 16.71 -4.41
CA PRO A 95 -0.48 16.87 -5.88
C PRO A 95 -0.20 18.28 -6.38
N ALA A 96 -0.67 19.31 -5.66
CA ALA A 96 -0.40 20.72 -5.94
C ALA A 96 1.10 21.06 -6.11
N PHE A 97 2.01 20.31 -5.47
CA PHE A 97 3.46 20.53 -5.57
C PHE A 97 4.15 19.64 -6.61
N GLY A 98 3.42 18.79 -7.34
CA GLY A 98 3.98 17.78 -8.23
C GLY A 98 4.88 18.35 -9.34
N SER A 99 4.59 19.54 -9.86
CA SER A 99 5.44 20.22 -10.84
C SER A 99 6.81 20.62 -10.27
N PHE A 100 6.87 20.97 -8.99
CA PHE A 100 8.11 21.32 -8.28
C PHE A 100 8.89 20.08 -7.88
N VAL A 101 8.20 19.05 -7.36
CA VAL A 101 8.82 17.76 -6.99
C VAL A 101 9.53 17.14 -8.20
N ARG A 102 8.92 17.22 -9.40
CA ARG A 102 9.53 16.76 -10.66
C ARG A 102 10.84 17.47 -11.02
N LYS A 103 11.09 18.70 -10.55
CA LYS A 103 12.36 19.40 -10.82
C LYS A 103 13.52 18.84 -9.99
N VAL A 104 13.21 18.26 -8.83
CA VAL A 104 14.20 17.63 -7.93
C VAL A 104 14.39 16.15 -8.28
N SER A 105 13.32 15.48 -8.71
CA SER A 105 13.40 14.10 -9.17
C SER A 105 14.13 14.01 -10.50
N ASN A 106 15.39 13.59 -10.48
CA ASN A 106 16.16 13.27 -11.69
C ASN A 106 15.64 12.04 -12.44
N GLN A 107 14.59 11.38 -11.94
CA GLN A 107 13.95 10.27 -12.61
C GLN A 107 13.00 10.80 -13.68
N LYS A 108 13.33 10.54 -14.96
CA LYS A 108 12.37 10.75 -16.05
C LYS A 108 11.18 9.82 -15.78
N PRO A 109 9.95 10.35 -15.58
CA PRO A 109 8.79 9.50 -15.43
C PRO A 109 8.64 8.64 -16.68
N THR A 110 8.17 7.40 -16.50
CA THR A 110 7.73 6.56 -17.61
C THR A 110 6.56 7.27 -18.30
N GLN A 111 6.85 8.04 -19.35
CA GLN A 111 5.82 8.70 -20.12
C GLN A 111 5.21 7.67 -21.07
N LEU A 112 3.93 7.35 -20.83
CA LEU A 112 3.15 6.58 -21.76
C LEU A 112 2.66 7.49 -22.88
N THR A 113 2.91 7.08 -24.12
CA THR A 113 2.31 7.71 -25.31
C THR A 113 0.79 7.54 -25.30
N ARG A 114 0.10 8.37 -26.07
CA ARG A 114 -1.36 8.26 -26.25
C ARG A 114 -1.81 6.85 -26.62
N ALA A 115 -1.15 6.22 -27.59
CA ALA A 115 -1.51 4.87 -28.02
C ALA A 115 -1.30 3.81 -26.93
N GLN A 116 -0.27 3.97 -26.08
CA GLN A 116 -0.05 3.09 -24.93
C GLN A 116 -1.13 3.29 -23.86
N LEU A 117 -1.53 4.54 -23.59
CA LEU A 117 -2.61 4.85 -22.66
C LEU A 117 -3.96 4.31 -23.15
N GLU A 118 -4.26 4.44 -24.44
CA GLU A 118 -5.47 3.87 -25.05
C GLU A 118 -5.52 2.35 -24.89
N SER A 119 -4.42 1.64 -25.22
CA SER A 119 -4.34 0.19 -25.01
C SER A 119 -4.46 -0.19 -23.53
N LEU A 120 -3.81 0.55 -22.64
CA LEU A 120 -3.85 0.30 -21.20
C LEU A 120 -5.26 0.49 -20.64
N ALA A 121 -5.96 1.55 -21.06
CA ALA A 121 -7.34 1.80 -20.65
C ALA A 121 -8.26 0.67 -21.08
N ILE A 122 -8.15 0.19 -22.33
CA ILE A 122 -8.94 -0.95 -22.81
C ILE A 122 -8.72 -2.17 -21.93
N VAL A 123 -7.46 -2.50 -21.59
CA VAL A 123 -7.17 -3.62 -20.66
C VAL A 123 -7.80 -3.37 -19.30
N ALA A 124 -7.61 -2.19 -18.70
CA ALA A 124 -8.13 -1.88 -17.36
C ALA A 124 -9.66 -1.99 -17.26
N TYR A 125 -10.40 -1.52 -18.27
CA TYR A 125 -11.86 -1.51 -18.27
C TYR A 125 -12.51 -2.81 -18.78
N ARG A 126 -11.78 -3.67 -19.50
CA ARG A 126 -12.34 -4.86 -20.16
C ARG A 126 -11.67 -6.18 -19.78
N GLN A 127 -10.70 -6.16 -18.88
CA GLN A 127 -10.06 -7.38 -18.43
C GLN A 127 -11.07 -8.39 -17.83
N PRO A 128 -10.82 -9.70 -17.97
CA PRO A 128 -9.74 -10.31 -18.74
C PRO A 128 -9.99 -10.22 -20.26
N ILE A 129 -9.01 -9.72 -21.03
CA ILE A 129 -9.18 -9.45 -22.48
C ILE A 129 -8.00 -9.98 -23.31
N THR A 130 -8.24 -10.39 -24.55
CA THR A 130 -7.22 -10.91 -25.48
C THR A 130 -6.71 -9.85 -26.45
N ARG A 131 -5.52 -10.05 -27.03
CA ARG A 131 -4.98 -9.11 -28.05
C ARG A 131 -5.95 -8.88 -29.23
N PRO A 132 -6.54 -9.91 -29.87
CA PRO A 132 -7.47 -9.68 -30.96
C PRO A 132 -8.66 -8.80 -30.59
N GLU A 133 -9.23 -8.98 -29.39
CA GLU A 133 -10.32 -8.14 -28.88
C GLU A 133 -9.86 -6.67 -28.67
N ILE A 134 -8.62 -6.47 -28.20
CA ILE A 134 -8.04 -5.13 -28.07
C ILE A 134 -7.82 -4.48 -29.44
N ASP A 135 -7.29 -5.25 -30.40
CA ASP A 135 -7.04 -4.79 -31.77
C ASP A 135 -8.35 -4.40 -32.48
N GLU A 136 -9.42 -5.15 -32.25
CA GLU A 136 -10.77 -4.85 -32.74
C GLU A 136 -11.29 -3.52 -32.18
N ILE A 137 -11.17 -3.31 -30.86
CA ILE A 137 -11.60 -2.06 -30.22
C ILE A 137 -10.77 -0.86 -30.69
N ARG A 138 -9.46 -1.03 -30.88
CA ARG A 138 -8.55 0.04 -31.34
C ARG A 138 -8.60 0.28 -32.85
N GLY A 139 -9.07 -0.70 -33.62
CA GLY A 139 -9.02 -0.68 -35.08
C GLY A 139 -7.62 -0.81 -35.69
N VAL A 140 -6.59 -1.05 -34.86
CA VAL A 140 -5.17 -1.15 -35.28
C VAL A 140 -4.42 -2.13 -34.38
N ASP A 141 -3.26 -2.61 -34.84
CA ASP A 141 -2.42 -3.52 -34.07
C ASP A 141 -1.97 -2.92 -32.72
N SER A 142 -2.16 -3.67 -31.65
CA SER A 142 -1.81 -3.32 -30.27
C SER A 142 -0.64 -4.14 -29.74
N GLY A 143 -0.13 -5.10 -30.52
CA GLY A 143 0.99 -5.97 -30.12
C GLY A 143 2.20 -5.20 -29.56
N PRO A 144 2.70 -4.14 -30.23
CA PRO A 144 3.81 -3.33 -29.73
C PRO A 144 3.50 -2.65 -28.38
N MET A 145 2.29 -2.12 -28.21
CA MET A 145 1.86 -1.43 -26.99
C MET A 145 1.77 -2.42 -25.83
N LEU A 146 1.15 -3.59 -26.04
CA LEU A 146 1.06 -4.64 -25.02
C LEU A 146 2.44 -5.11 -24.55
N LYS A 147 3.40 -5.26 -25.46
CA LYS A 147 4.78 -5.62 -25.10
C LYS A 147 5.43 -4.56 -24.21
N ILE A 148 5.19 -3.29 -24.48
CA ILE A 148 5.71 -2.18 -23.67
C ILE A 148 5.02 -2.13 -22.30
N LEU A 149 3.70 -2.28 -22.26
CA LEU A 149 2.92 -2.28 -21.01
C LEU A 149 3.31 -3.45 -20.09
N LEU A 150 3.54 -4.64 -20.65
CA LEU A 150 4.11 -5.78 -19.92
C LEU A 150 5.50 -5.46 -19.35
N LYS A 151 6.37 -4.83 -20.16
CA LYS A 151 7.73 -4.47 -19.73
C LYS A 151 7.72 -3.47 -18.56
N HIS A 152 6.73 -2.59 -18.52
CA HIS A 152 6.54 -1.63 -17.43
C HIS A 152 5.73 -2.19 -16.25
N ASP A 153 5.42 -3.48 -16.26
CA ASP A 153 4.62 -4.16 -15.23
C ASP A 153 3.25 -3.50 -15.01
N LEU A 154 2.67 -2.87 -16.04
CA LEU A 154 1.33 -2.27 -15.95
C LEU A 154 0.23 -3.27 -16.26
N ILE A 155 0.57 -4.30 -17.04
CA ILE A 155 -0.31 -5.42 -17.36
C ILE A 155 0.46 -6.73 -17.18
N ARG A 156 -0.28 -7.82 -17.03
CA ARG A 156 0.21 -9.20 -16.87
C ARG A 156 -0.64 -10.16 -17.68
N ILE A 157 -0.10 -11.36 -17.90
CA ILE A 157 -0.83 -12.47 -18.50
C ILE A 157 -1.60 -13.19 -17.39
N LEU A 158 -2.92 -13.30 -17.53
CA LEU A 158 -3.80 -14.01 -16.60
C LEU A 158 -3.96 -15.48 -16.96
N GLY A 159 -3.71 -15.85 -18.21
CA GLY A 159 -3.85 -17.21 -18.71
C GLY A 159 -4.05 -17.24 -20.22
N LYS A 160 -4.72 -18.27 -20.71
CA LYS A 160 -5.12 -18.43 -22.11
C LYS A 160 -6.62 -18.63 -22.19
N LYS A 161 -7.26 -18.08 -23.21
CA LYS A 161 -8.69 -18.30 -23.49
C LYS A 161 -8.86 -19.67 -24.17
N GLU A 162 -9.85 -20.45 -23.77
CA GLU A 162 -10.16 -21.77 -24.36
C GLU A 162 -10.95 -21.63 -25.67
N GLU A 163 -10.35 -20.93 -26.64
CA GLU A 163 -10.87 -20.71 -27.99
C GLU A 163 -9.81 -21.09 -29.03
N PRO A 164 -10.17 -21.26 -30.32
CA PRO A 164 -9.20 -21.58 -31.37
C PRO A 164 -8.00 -20.61 -31.38
N GLY A 165 -6.78 -21.17 -31.41
CA GLY A 165 -5.54 -20.40 -31.32
C GLY A 165 -5.09 -20.06 -29.90
N ARG A 166 -5.91 -20.33 -28.87
CA ARG A 166 -5.58 -20.17 -27.43
C ARG A 166 -4.90 -18.83 -27.11
N PRO A 167 -5.53 -17.70 -27.45
CA PRO A 167 -4.92 -16.39 -27.26
C PRO A 167 -4.68 -16.10 -25.77
N LEU A 168 -3.65 -15.32 -25.48
CA LEU A 168 -3.31 -14.88 -24.12
C LEU A 168 -4.38 -13.91 -23.60
N LEU A 169 -4.76 -14.07 -22.33
CA LEU A 169 -5.59 -13.13 -21.58
C LEU A 169 -4.72 -12.15 -20.82
N TYR A 170 -5.02 -10.86 -20.94
CA TYR A 170 -4.34 -9.76 -20.29
C TYR A 170 -5.22 -9.15 -19.20
N GLY A 171 -4.56 -8.64 -18.15
CA GLY A 171 -5.14 -7.79 -17.12
C GLY A 171 -4.08 -6.90 -16.48
N THR A 172 -4.49 -5.97 -15.63
CA THR A 172 -3.64 -5.04 -14.89
C THR A 172 -2.94 -5.72 -13.72
N THR A 173 -1.90 -5.06 -13.22
CA THR A 173 -1.11 -5.51 -12.06
C THR A 173 -1.46 -4.70 -10.81
N SER A 174 -0.90 -5.09 -9.67
CA SER A 174 -0.92 -4.23 -8.47
C SER A 174 -0.13 -2.93 -8.69
N TYR A 175 0.94 -2.96 -9.48
CA TYR A 175 1.71 -1.75 -9.81
C TYR A 175 0.87 -0.73 -10.59
N PHE A 176 -0.05 -1.17 -11.46
CA PHE A 176 -1.04 -0.29 -12.08
C PHE A 176 -1.85 0.48 -11.02
N LEU A 177 -2.42 -0.22 -10.04
CA LEU A 177 -3.20 0.43 -8.98
C LEU A 177 -2.35 1.43 -8.20
N THR A 178 -1.11 1.07 -7.86
CA THR A 178 -0.17 1.97 -7.19
C THR A 178 0.15 3.21 -8.02
N LEU A 179 0.42 3.04 -9.32
CA LEU A 179 0.78 4.13 -10.21
C LEU A 179 -0.37 5.12 -10.43
N PHE A 180 -1.60 4.62 -10.54
CA PHE A 180 -2.80 5.45 -10.71
C PHE A 180 -3.43 5.89 -9.38
N GLY A 181 -2.88 5.46 -8.24
CA GLY A 181 -3.34 5.85 -6.92
C GLY A 181 -4.73 5.29 -6.57
N LEU A 182 -5.05 4.10 -7.06
CA LEU A 182 -6.33 3.40 -6.89
C LEU A 182 -6.22 2.32 -5.80
N ASN A 183 -7.30 2.04 -5.09
CA ASN A 183 -7.37 0.90 -4.16
C ASN A 183 -7.90 -0.35 -4.82
N SER A 184 -8.87 -0.21 -5.71
CA SER A 184 -9.37 -1.30 -6.55
C SER A 184 -9.63 -0.82 -7.98
N LEU A 185 -9.98 -1.74 -8.86
CA LEU A 185 -10.39 -1.40 -10.23
C LEU A 185 -11.79 -0.79 -10.28
N GLU A 186 -12.58 -0.92 -9.21
CA GLU A 186 -13.89 -0.28 -9.10
C GLU A 186 -13.76 1.24 -8.91
N ASP A 187 -12.59 1.71 -8.44
CA ASP A 187 -12.26 3.14 -8.33
C ASP A 187 -11.99 3.79 -9.70
N LEU A 188 -11.95 3.01 -10.78
CA LEU A 188 -11.80 3.57 -12.12
C LEU A 188 -13.07 4.38 -12.47
N PRO A 189 -12.93 5.64 -12.93
CA PRO A 189 -14.07 6.48 -13.25
C PRO A 189 -14.94 5.79 -14.29
N SER A 190 -16.26 5.82 -14.11
CA SER A 190 -17.16 5.23 -15.10
C SER A 190 -17.06 6.01 -16.42
N LEU A 191 -17.30 5.34 -17.55
CA LEU A 191 -17.26 6.02 -18.87
C LEU A 191 -18.25 7.20 -18.96
N HIS A 192 -19.27 7.25 -18.10
CA HIS A 192 -20.22 8.36 -18.00
C HIS A 192 -19.69 9.56 -17.19
N GLU A 193 -18.81 9.35 -16.21
CA GLU A 193 -18.24 10.39 -15.33
C GLU A 193 -17.16 11.25 -16.00
N TYR A 194 -16.59 10.79 -17.12
CA TYR A 194 -15.57 11.54 -17.87
C TYR A 194 -16.05 12.94 -18.31
N THR A 195 -17.36 13.12 -18.54
CA THR A 195 -17.93 14.40 -18.96
C THR A 195 -17.89 15.48 -17.85
N GLN A 196 -17.65 15.10 -16.59
CA GLN A 196 -17.66 16.03 -15.45
C GLN A 196 -16.25 16.40 -14.96
N LEU A 197 -15.26 15.53 -15.14
CA LEU A 197 -13.88 15.75 -14.67
C LEU A 197 -13.09 16.81 -15.45
N GLU A 198 -13.53 17.20 -16.66
CA GLU A 198 -12.94 18.34 -17.40
C GLU A 198 -13.32 19.71 -16.79
N GLY A 199 -14.32 19.77 -15.90
CA GLY A 199 -14.79 21.01 -15.27
C GLY A 199 -13.99 21.46 -14.04
N ASP A 200 -13.30 20.55 -13.36
CA ASP A 200 -12.67 20.80 -12.05
C ASP A 200 -11.13 20.95 -12.12
N LEU A 201 -10.54 20.95 -13.32
CA LEU A 201 -9.08 21.01 -13.53
C LEU A 201 -8.57 22.34 -14.11
N PHE A 202 -9.35 23.42 -14.00
CA PHE A 202 -8.90 24.78 -14.32
C PHE A 202 -9.26 25.79 -13.22
#